data_AF-A0A844QH44-F1
#
_entry.id   AF-A0A844QH44-F1
#
_cell.length_a   1.000
_cell.length_b   1.000
_cell.length_c   1.000
_cell.angle_alpha   90.00
_cell.angle_beta   90.00
_cell.angle_gamma   90.00
#
_symmetry.space_group_name_H-M   'P 1'
#
loop_
_entity.id
_entity.type
_entity.pdbx_description
1 polymer ?
#
loop_
_entity_poly.entity_id
_entity_poly.type
_entity_poly.pdbx_seq_one_letter_code
_entity_poly.pdbx_strand_id
1 'polypeptide(L)' 'MEQALAAGREFTIMRDGKAVAKVVPIAETKQRVPGRFAHLRGSLPPDLFDQPLGEDELAAWEGRYSADGDVGDGGR' A
#
# COMPACT_ATOMS: atom_id res chain seq x y z
N MET A 1 31.47 8.18 1.68
CA MET A 1 30.21 8.37 2.42
C MET A 1 29.39 7.06 2.51
N GLU A 2 30.01 5.88 2.30
CA GLU A 2 29.29 4.60 2.15
C GLU A 2 29.40 3.65 3.36
N GLN A 3 30.19 3.96 4.39
CA GLN A 3 30.51 2.98 5.45
C GLN A 3 29.61 3.02 6.70
N ALA A 4 28.60 3.91 6.79
CA ALA A 4 27.83 4.12 8.03
C ALA A 4 26.39 3.52 8.04
N LEU A 5 26.05 2.68 7.05
CA LEU A 5 24.68 2.17 6.85
C LEU A 5 24.31 0.95 7.72
N ALA A 6 25.29 0.34 8.41
CA ALA A 6 25.10 -0.96 9.09
C ALA A 6 24.49 -0.89 10.51
N ALA A 7 24.20 0.29 11.06
CA ALA A 7 23.92 0.46 12.50
C ALA A 7 22.43 0.61 12.89
N GLY A 8 21.49 0.48 11.96
CA GLY A 8 20.05 0.44 12.30
C GLY A 8 19.46 1.68 12.97
N ARG A 9 20.11 2.85 12.85
CA ARG A 9 19.62 4.10 13.41
C ARG A 9 18.74 4.85 12.40
N GLU A 10 17.62 5.36 12.88
CA GLU A 10 16.74 6.27 12.16
C GLU A 10 17.46 7.61 11.94
N PHE A 11 17.42 8.16 10.72
CA PHE A 11 17.97 9.48 10.42
C PHE A 11 16.94 10.35 9.70
N THR A 12 16.81 11.60 10.15
CA THR A 12 16.05 12.64 9.48
C THR A 12 16.99 13.41 8.55
N ILE A 13 16.74 13.33 7.24
CA ILE A 13 17.50 14.10 6.25
C ILE A 13 16.99 15.53 6.29
N MET A 14 17.85 16.49 6.67
CA MET A 14 17.54 17.91 6.65
C MET A 14 18.18 18.59 5.43
N ARG A 15 17.42 19.46 4.76
CA ARG A 15 17.93 20.39 3.74
C ARG A 15 17.41 21.77 4.08
N ASP A 16 18.31 22.76 4.10
CA ASP A 16 17.95 24.16 4.38
C ASP A 16 17.22 24.37 5.73
N GLY A 17 17.62 23.62 6.76
CA GLY A 17 16.99 23.68 8.09
C GLY A 17 15.60 23.05 8.18
N LYS A 18 15.09 22.43 7.11
CA LYS A 18 13.82 21.68 7.10
C LYS A 18 14.06 20.19 6.91
N ALA A 19 13.33 19.37 7.67
CA ALA A 19 13.31 17.93 7.48
C ALA A 19 12.62 17.59 6.15
N VAL A 20 13.32 16.94 5.23
CA VAL A 20 12.83 16.61 3.89
C VAL A 20 12.40 15.15 3.79
N ALA A 21 13.03 14.25 4.56
CA ALA A 21 12.63 12.84 4.60
C ALA A 21 13.07 12.17 5.90
N LYS A 22 12.29 11.20 6.37
CA LYS A 22 12.65 10.28 7.45
C LYS A 22 13.06 8.94 6.84
N VAL A 23 14.31 8.52 7.07
CA VAL A 23 14.78 7.18 6.68
C VAL A 23 14.55 6.25 7.86
N VAL A 24 13.65 5.29 7.67
CA VAL A 24 13.37 4.23 8.65
C VAL A 24 13.96 2.91 8.16
N PRO A 25 14.54 2.08 9.06
CA PRO A 25 15.00 0.76 8.68
C PRO A 25 13.81 -0.08 8.22
N ILE A 26 13.95 -0.70 7.05
CA ILE A 26 12.96 -1.61 6.50
C ILE A 26 13.11 -2.93 7.26
N ALA A 27 12.10 -3.33 8.04
CA ALA A 27 12.09 -4.64 8.67
C ALA A 27 12.26 -5.74 7.59
N GLU A 28 12.85 -6.87 7.98
CA GLU A 28 13.05 -7.99 7.06
C GLU A 28 11.73 -8.33 6.34
N THR A 29 11.74 -8.14 5.03
CA THR A 29 10.57 -8.35 4.19
C THR A 29 10.32 -9.86 4.12
N LYS A 30 9.37 -10.34 4.93
CA LYS A 30 8.89 -11.73 4.80
C LYS A 30 8.27 -11.88 3.41
N GLN A 31 8.82 -12.80 2.61
CA GLN A 31 8.29 -13.08 1.28
C GLN A 31 6.82 -13.49 1.38
N ARG A 32 5.94 -12.69 0.77
CA ARG A 32 4.50 -12.98 0.77
C ARG A 32 4.26 -14.18 -0.14
N VAL A 33 3.80 -15.28 0.47
CA VAL A 33 3.36 -16.46 -0.27
C VAL A 33 1.84 -16.40 -0.46
N PRO A 34 1.33 -16.71 -1.67
CA PRO A 34 -0.10 -16.85 -1.87
C PRO A 34 -0.66 -17.91 -0.93
N GLY A 35 -1.68 -17.55 -0.15
CA GLY A 35 -2.36 -18.48 0.77
C GLY A 35 -3.41 -19.32 0.05
N ARG A 36 -4.68 -19.13 0.40
CA ARG A 36 -5.85 -19.84 -0.17
C ARG A 36 -5.90 -19.82 -1.71
N PHE A 37 -5.30 -18.82 -2.34
CA PHE A 37 -5.29 -18.63 -3.79
C PHE A 37 -4.04 -19.15 -4.51
N ALA A 38 -3.20 -19.95 -3.85
CA ALA A 38 -1.96 -20.47 -4.45
C ALA A 38 -2.15 -21.15 -5.82
N HIS A 39 -3.29 -21.83 -6.04
CA HIS A 39 -3.64 -22.45 -7.32
C HIS A 39 -3.86 -21.48 -8.49
N LEU A 40 -4.01 -20.17 -8.24
CA LEU A 40 -4.17 -19.15 -9.30
C LEU A 40 -2.81 -18.62 -9.77
N ARG A 41 -1.73 -19.01 -9.10
CA ARG A 41 -0.38 -18.57 -9.45
C ARG A 41 -0.02 -19.08 -10.84
N GLY A 42 0.27 -18.17 -11.77
CA GLY A 42 0.58 -18.48 -13.17
C GLY A 42 -0.65 -18.75 -14.05
N SER A 43 -1.87 -18.73 -13.49
CA SER A 43 -3.13 -18.87 -14.22
C SER A 43 -3.85 -17.53 -14.42
N LEU A 44 -3.34 -16.46 -13.80
CA LEU A 44 -3.89 -15.11 -13.97
C LEU A 44 -3.59 -14.61 -15.40
N PRO A 45 -4.55 -13.96 -16.08
CA PRO A 45 -4.31 -13.30 -17.34
C PRO A 45 -3.15 -12.30 -17.19
N PRO A 46 -2.23 -12.22 -18.16
CA PRO A 46 -1.05 -11.37 -18.06
C PRO A 46 -1.40 -9.89 -17.96
N ASP A 47 -2.55 -9.50 -18.51
CA ASP A 47 -3.01 -8.11 -18.66
C ASP A 47 -4.09 -7.73 -17.63
N LEU A 48 -4.37 -8.62 -16.66
CA LEU A 48 -5.47 -8.46 -15.69
C LEU A 48 -5.41 -7.15 -14.91
N PHE A 49 -4.21 -6.62 -14.67
CA PHE A 49 -3.99 -5.40 -13.88
C PHE A 49 -3.59 -4.19 -14.75
N ASP A 50 -3.46 -4.38 -16.06
CA ASP A 50 -3.03 -3.34 -17.00
C ASP A 50 -4.23 -2.69 -17.70
N GLN A 51 -5.40 -3.33 -17.67
CA GLN A 51 -6.64 -2.76 -18.16
C GLN A 51 -7.33 -1.90 -17.11
N PRO A 52 -7.99 -0.80 -17.51
CA PRO A 52 -8.83 -0.04 -16.60
C PRO A 52 -9.99 -0.92 -16.09
N LEU A 53 -10.37 -0.72 -14.84
CA LEU A 53 -11.57 -1.34 -14.29
C LEU A 53 -12.80 -0.87 -15.08
N GLY A 54 -13.77 -1.75 -15.23
CA GLY A 54 -15.05 -1.40 -15.84
C GLY A 54 -15.83 -0.39 -14.98
N GLU A 55 -16.70 0.41 -15.60
CA GLU A 55 -17.43 1.48 -14.92
C GLU A 55 -18.28 0.99 -13.74
N ASP A 56 -18.84 -0.21 -13.83
CA ASP A 56 -19.64 -0.79 -12.74
C ASP A 56 -18.79 -1.21 -11.54
N GLU A 57 -17.63 -1.83 -11.82
CA GLU A 57 -16.67 -2.19 -10.79
C GLU A 57 -16.13 -0.92 -10.13
N LEU A 58 -15.71 0.07 -10.91
CA LEU A 58 -15.27 1.37 -10.41
C LEU A 58 -16.34 2.03 -9.53
N ALA A 59 -17.59 2.04 -9.97
CA ALA A 59 -18.70 2.60 -9.19
C ALA A 59 -18.92 1.85 -7.87
N ALA A 60 -18.64 0.54 -7.81
CA ALA A 60 -18.68 -0.22 -6.56
C ALA A 60 -17.63 0.28 -5.56
N TRP A 61 -16.40 0.55 -6.03
CA TRP A 61 -15.34 1.15 -5.21
C TRP A 61 -15.66 2.59 -4.77
N GLU A 62 -16.38 3.34 -5.60
CA GLU A 62 -16.88 4.69 -5.29
C GLU A 62 -18.10 4.68 -4.35
N GLY A 63 -18.59 3.50 -3.98
CA GLY A 63 -19.64 3.35 -2.98
C GLY A 63 -21.06 3.28 -3.53
N ARG A 64 -21.25 3.07 -4.85
CA ARG A 64 -22.59 2.84 -5.46
C ARG A 64 -23.40 1.76 -4.74
N TYR A 65 -22.71 0.76 -4.18
CA TYR A 65 -23.31 -0.38 -3.48
C TYR A 65 -23.02 -0.40 -1.97
N SER A 66 -22.32 0.62 -1.46
CA SER A 66 -22.17 0.81 -0.03
C SER A 66 -23.49 1.32 0.52
N ALA A 67 -24.16 0.54 1.38
CA ALA A 67 -25.38 1.00 2.03
C ALA A 67 -25.07 2.26 2.86
N ASP A 68 -25.88 3.30 2.67
CA ASP A 68 -25.90 4.58 3.40
C ASP A 68 -26.35 4.35 4.87
N GLY A 69 -25.58 3.56 5.63
CA GLY A 69 -26.00 3.08 6.95
C GLY A 69 -24.91 2.99 8.00
N ASP A 70 -23.66 3.36 7.69
CA ASP A 70 -22.55 3.36 8.66
C ASP A 70 -21.74 4.67 8.67
N VAL A 71 -22.31 5.77 8.18
CA VAL A 71 -21.80 7.09 8.59
C VAL A 71 -22.32 7.33 10.00
N GLY A 72 -21.57 6.81 10.98
CA GLY A 72 -21.76 7.14 12.39
C GLY A 72 -21.76 8.65 12.55
N ASP A 73 -22.95 9.21 12.73
CA ASP A 73 -23.19 10.56 13.21
C ASP A 73 -22.44 10.74 14.53
N GLY A 74 -21.24 11.33 14.46
CA GLY A 74 -20.51 11.86 15.60
C GLY A 74 -21.18 13.14 16.09
N GLY A 75 -22.41 13.00 16.59
CA GLY A 75 -23.21 14.06 17.17
C GLY A 75 -23.17 14.05 18.70
N ARG A 76 -22.37 14.97 19.25
CA ARG A 76 -22.21 15.41 20.67
C ARG A 76 -21.10 14.78 21.49
#